data_AF-B5AMR9-F1
#
_entry.id   AF-B5AMR9-F1
#
_cell.length_a   1.000
_cell.length_b   1.000
_cell.length_c   1.000
_cell.angle_alpha   90.00
_cell.angle_beta   90.00
_cell.angle_gamma   90.00
#
_symmetry.space_group_name_H-M   'P 1'
#
loop_
_entity.id
_entity.type
_entity.pdbx_description
1 polymer ?
#
loop_
_entity_poly.entity_id
_entity_poly.type
_entity_poly.pdbx_seq_one_letter_code
_entity_poly.pdbx_strand_id
1 'polypeptide(L)'
;RDPMRWTGATVGAVTPVKDQGACGSSWAFSAVGNIESQWFLAGHPLVNLSEQQLVSCDDVDSGCSGGLMSQAFEWLLNNTNGNVYTEDSYPYLSANGYAPECSNSDELAVGAQIDGHVVIESNEDEMAAWLAKNGPIAIAVDATAFMSYEGGVLTACNGEQLNHGVLLVAYNTTGELPYWVIKNSWGASWGEEAYVRVAKGTNECLLNEYPAPRMEAS
;
A
#
# COMPACT_ATOMS: atom_id res chain seq x y z
N ARG A 1 11.79 -24.10 -2.06
CA ARG A 1 10.50 -24.05 -2.77
C ARG A 1 9.94 -22.69 -2.41
N ASP A 2 10.07 -21.75 -3.32
CA ASP A 2 9.58 -20.39 -3.14
C ASP A 2 8.04 -20.42 -3.23
N PRO A 3 7.29 -20.19 -2.14
CA PRO A 3 5.84 -20.33 -2.13
C PRO A 3 5.13 -19.25 -2.95
N MET A 4 5.84 -18.17 -3.31
CA MET A 4 5.24 -16.94 -3.80
C MET A 4 5.73 -16.60 -5.21
N ARG A 5 5.63 -17.56 -6.13
CA ARG A 5 5.90 -17.30 -7.55
C ARG A 5 4.73 -16.54 -8.16
N TRP A 6 4.78 -15.21 -8.07
CA TRP A 6 3.89 -14.30 -8.78
C TRP A 6 3.92 -14.62 -10.28
N THR A 7 2.76 -14.88 -10.87
CA THR A 7 2.60 -14.98 -12.33
C THR A 7 1.59 -13.91 -12.73
N GLY A 8 2.01 -12.89 -13.49
CA GLY A 8 1.13 -11.79 -13.89
C GLY A 8 1.82 -10.45 -14.09
N ALA A 9 1.02 -9.41 -14.35
CA ALA A 9 1.45 -8.04 -14.66
C ALA A 9 2.21 -7.32 -13.53
N THR A 10 2.23 -7.87 -12.31
CA THR A 10 2.84 -7.25 -11.12
C THR A 10 4.23 -7.80 -10.78
N VAL A 11 4.76 -8.76 -11.56
CA VAL A 11 6.12 -9.29 -11.38
C VAL A 11 7.14 -8.17 -11.61
N GLY A 12 7.82 -7.74 -10.55
CA GLY A 12 8.82 -6.68 -10.57
C GLY A 12 8.28 -5.27 -10.36
N ALA A 13 6.97 -5.09 -10.19
CA ALA A 13 6.34 -3.80 -9.93
C ALA A 13 6.19 -3.47 -8.43
N VAL A 14 6.71 -4.31 -7.53
CA VAL A 14 6.55 -4.16 -6.09
C VAL A 14 7.93 -4.08 -5.44
N THR A 15 8.19 -3.01 -4.71
CA THR A 15 9.42 -2.81 -3.92
C THR A 15 9.56 -3.84 -2.81
N PRO A 16 10.76 -4.00 -2.21
CA PRO A 16 10.93 -4.81 -1.01
C PRO A 16 9.93 -4.44 0.11
N VAL A 17 9.69 -5.41 0.99
CA VAL A 17 8.87 -5.21 2.19
C VAL A 17 9.54 -4.18 3.11
N LYS A 18 8.71 -3.34 3.73
CA LYS A 18 9.13 -2.32 4.72
C LYS A 18 8.52 -2.64 6.10
N ASP A 19 8.89 -1.85 7.11
CA ASP A 19 8.43 -2.01 8.50
C ASP A 19 8.03 -0.65 9.09
N GLN A 20 6.75 -0.48 9.41
CA GLN A 20 6.21 0.73 10.03
C GLN A 20 6.53 0.82 11.53
N GLY A 21 7.01 -0.26 12.15
CA GLY A 21 7.26 -0.34 13.57
C GLY A 21 6.04 -0.01 14.43
N ALA A 22 6.25 0.80 15.47
CA ALA A 22 5.22 1.19 16.43
C ALA A 22 4.34 2.38 15.98
N CYS A 23 4.53 2.90 14.76
CA CYS A 23 3.80 4.05 14.25
C CYS A 23 2.57 3.61 13.45
N GLY A 24 1.41 4.20 13.73
CA GLY A 24 0.16 4.00 12.98
C GLY A 24 0.18 4.67 11.62
N SER A 25 1.16 4.31 10.78
CA SER A 25 1.45 4.94 9.48
C SER A 25 1.17 4.04 8.28
N SER A 26 0.40 2.96 8.46
CA SER A 26 0.10 2.01 7.39
C SER A 26 -0.60 2.64 6.18
N TRP A 27 -1.36 3.71 6.41
CA TRP A 27 -1.94 4.55 5.37
C TRP A 27 -0.86 5.12 4.42
N ALA A 28 0.26 5.62 4.96
CA ALA A 28 1.37 6.15 4.19
C ALA A 28 2.08 5.03 3.41
N PHE A 29 2.35 3.88 4.03
CA PHE A 29 2.94 2.72 3.35
C PHE A 29 2.05 2.18 2.22
N SER A 30 0.73 2.16 2.42
CA SER A 30 -0.23 1.75 1.40
C SER A 30 -0.24 2.72 0.21
N ALA A 31 -0.32 4.02 0.48
CA ALA A 31 -0.28 5.06 -0.55
C ALA A 31 1.06 5.03 -1.32
N VAL A 32 2.19 5.06 -0.62
CA VAL A 32 3.53 5.07 -1.22
C VAL A 32 3.80 3.80 -2.02
N GLY A 33 3.48 2.62 -1.47
CA GLY A 33 3.64 1.36 -2.20
C GLY A 33 2.82 1.30 -3.49
N ASN A 34 1.64 1.92 -3.52
CA ASN A 34 0.86 2.08 -4.74
C ASN A 34 1.57 3.02 -5.73
N ILE A 35 2.08 4.18 -5.29
CA ILE A 35 2.81 5.13 -6.15
C ILE A 35 4.07 4.48 -6.75
N GLU A 36 4.86 3.78 -5.94
CA GLU A 36 6.06 3.06 -6.40
C GLU A 36 5.72 2.09 -7.54
N SER A 37 4.61 1.36 -7.37
CA SER A 37 4.15 0.38 -8.35
C SER A 37 3.65 1.03 -9.64
N GLN A 38 2.85 2.09 -9.52
CA GLN A 38 2.31 2.82 -10.67
C GLN A 38 3.43 3.50 -11.46
N TRP A 39 4.41 4.11 -10.78
CA TRP A 39 5.58 4.74 -11.39
C TRP A 39 6.39 3.74 -12.24
N PHE A 40 6.64 2.54 -11.69
CA PHE A 40 7.31 1.49 -12.45
C PHE A 40 6.50 1.04 -13.67
N LEU A 41 5.18 0.86 -13.52
CA LEU A 41 4.29 0.43 -14.60
C LEU A 41 4.15 1.48 -15.71
N ALA A 42 4.37 2.76 -15.41
CA ALA A 42 4.46 3.84 -16.39
C ALA A 42 5.77 3.83 -17.21
N GLY A 43 6.71 2.94 -16.89
CA GLY A 43 7.95 2.75 -17.65
C GLY A 43 9.18 3.39 -17.00
N HIS A 44 9.06 3.88 -15.77
CA HIS A 44 10.19 4.38 -14.99
C HIS A 44 10.88 3.24 -14.21
N PRO A 45 12.11 3.47 -13.71
CA PRO A 45 12.76 2.52 -12.81
C PRO A 45 12.00 2.33 -11.50
N LEU A 46 12.01 1.12 -10.96
CA LEU A 46 11.47 0.85 -9.64
C LEU A 46 12.32 1.59 -8.60
N VAL A 47 11.69 2.44 -7.79
CA VAL A 47 12.33 3.32 -6.81
C VAL A 47 11.64 3.16 -5.47
N ASN A 48 12.42 3.15 -4.38
CA ASN A 48 11.85 3.26 -3.04
C ASN A 48 11.53 4.73 -2.75
N LEU A 49 10.27 4.99 -2.40
CA LEU A 49 9.74 6.31 -2.10
C LEU A 49 9.51 6.48 -0.60
N SER A 50 9.45 7.73 -0.16
CA SER A 50 9.44 8.10 1.25
C SER A 50 8.04 8.08 1.85
N GLU A 51 7.79 7.15 2.77
CA GLU A 51 6.65 7.26 3.68
C GLU A 51 6.81 8.42 4.67
N GLN A 52 8.05 8.78 5.01
CA GLN A 52 8.32 9.84 5.97
C GLN A 52 7.83 11.21 5.50
N GLN A 53 7.86 11.47 4.18
CA GLN A 53 7.28 12.67 3.59
C GLN A 53 5.81 12.83 4.01
N LEU A 54 5.01 11.78 3.85
CA LEU A 54 3.61 11.82 4.28
C LEU A 54 3.49 11.90 5.80
N VAL A 55 4.19 11.02 6.53
CA VAL A 55 4.04 10.92 7.98
C VAL A 55 4.42 12.20 8.73
N SER A 56 5.40 12.96 8.21
CA SER A 56 5.87 14.21 8.83
C SER A 56 5.26 15.47 8.25
N CYS A 57 4.93 15.51 6.97
CA CYS A 57 4.55 16.74 6.28
C CYS A 57 3.06 16.84 5.93
N ASP A 58 2.37 15.71 5.81
CA ASP A 58 0.92 15.72 5.61
C ASP A 58 0.22 16.21 6.88
N ASP A 59 -0.33 17.43 6.79
CA ASP A 59 -1.07 18.10 7.86
C ASP A 59 -2.59 17.89 7.78
N VAL A 60 -3.06 17.14 6.79
CA VAL A 60 -4.44 16.67 6.68
C VAL A 60 -4.61 15.34 7.41
N ASP A 61 -3.66 14.43 7.24
CA ASP A 61 -3.57 13.18 8.00
C ASP A 61 -2.88 13.38 9.37
N SER A 62 -2.81 12.32 10.19
CA SER A 62 -2.42 12.43 11.61
C SER A 62 -1.12 11.68 11.95
N GLY A 63 -0.19 11.60 11.00
CA GLY A 63 1.13 10.98 11.18
C GLY A 63 1.03 9.56 11.74
N CYS A 64 1.60 9.33 12.93
CA CYS A 64 1.54 8.02 13.62
C CYS A 64 0.19 7.68 14.27
N SER A 65 -0.80 8.58 14.23
CA SER A 65 -2.14 8.33 14.78
C SER A 65 -3.14 7.85 13.72
N GLY A 66 -2.69 7.68 12.47
CA GLY A 66 -3.51 7.22 11.36
C GLY A 66 -3.67 8.28 10.26
N GLY A 67 -4.34 7.88 9.19
CA GLY A 67 -4.57 8.67 8.00
C GLY A 67 -5.30 7.87 6.92
N LEU A 68 -5.55 8.50 5.77
CA LEU A 68 -6.28 7.89 4.66
C LEU A 68 -5.48 8.01 3.36
N MET A 69 -5.39 6.93 2.59
CA MET A 69 -4.62 6.92 1.34
C MET A 69 -5.13 7.97 0.33
N SER A 70 -6.45 8.20 0.25
CA SER A 70 -6.97 9.27 -0.63
C SER A 70 -6.54 10.66 -0.19
N GLN A 71 -6.49 10.92 1.12
CA GLN A 71 -6.02 12.21 1.65
C GLN A 71 -4.54 12.39 1.37
N ALA A 72 -3.72 11.36 1.55
CA ALA A 72 -2.31 11.38 1.18
C ALA A 72 -2.08 11.74 -0.29
N PHE A 73 -2.84 11.14 -1.23
CA PHE A 73 -2.73 11.48 -2.65
C PHE A 73 -3.15 12.92 -2.92
N GLU A 74 -4.26 13.37 -2.34
CA GLU A 74 -4.74 14.75 -2.48
C GLU A 74 -3.76 15.77 -1.90
N TRP A 75 -3.16 15.45 -0.75
CA TRP A 75 -2.16 16.29 -0.10
C TRP A 75 -0.93 16.43 -0.99
N LEU A 76 -0.42 15.33 -1.54
CA LEU A 76 0.71 15.36 -2.48
C LEU A 76 0.40 16.25 -3.69
N LEU A 77 -0.75 16.04 -4.33
CA LEU A 77 -1.17 16.83 -5.50
C LEU A 77 -1.25 18.33 -5.19
N ASN A 78 -1.88 18.69 -4.06
CA ASN A 78 -2.18 20.07 -3.72
C ASN A 78 -0.98 20.83 -3.13
N ASN A 79 -0.09 20.15 -2.40
CA ASN A 79 0.97 20.81 -1.61
C ASN A 79 2.37 20.60 -2.17
N THR A 80 2.58 19.57 -3.00
CA THR A 80 3.92 19.22 -3.50
C THR A 80 4.01 19.24 -5.03
N ASN A 81 2.94 19.64 -5.72
CA ASN A 81 2.75 19.42 -7.16
C ASN A 81 2.88 17.93 -7.53
N GLY A 82 2.38 17.05 -6.65
CA GLY A 82 2.45 15.60 -6.79
C GLY A 82 3.83 14.97 -6.58
N ASN A 83 4.84 15.74 -6.17
CA ASN A 83 6.19 15.22 -5.99
C ASN A 83 6.29 14.30 -4.78
N VAL A 84 6.84 13.11 -5.00
CA VAL A 84 7.14 12.14 -3.94
C VAL A 84 8.65 11.96 -3.86
N TYR A 85 9.22 12.14 -2.67
CA TYR A 85 10.65 12.02 -2.44
C TYR A 85 11.10 10.56 -2.38
N THR A 86 12.37 10.33 -2.72
CA THR A 86 13.01 9.02 -2.54
C THR A 86 13.21 8.71 -1.07
N GLU A 87 13.07 7.43 -0.70
CA GLU A 87 13.38 6.92 0.64
C GLU A 87 14.84 7.24 1.03
N ASP A 88 15.78 7.16 0.08
CA ASP A 88 17.19 7.45 0.34
C ASP A 88 17.43 8.90 0.76
N SER A 89 16.68 9.86 0.19
CA SER A 89 16.79 11.28 0.54
C SER A 89 15.95 11.68 1.76
N TYR A 90 14.88 10.93 2.04
CA TYR A 90 13.99 11.17 3.18
C TYR A 90 13.59 9.84 3.84
N PRO A 91 14.49 9.25 4.65
CA PRO A 91 14.30 7.91 5.19
C PRO A 91 13.20 7.85 6.24
N TYR A 92 12.64 6.66 6.43
CA TYR A 92 11.67 6.39 7.48
C TYR A 92 12.30 6.40 8.88
N LEU A 93 11.90 7.37 9.69
CA LEU A 93 12.38 7.62 11.06
C LEU A 93 11.31 7.37 12.12
N SER A 94 10.05 7.18 11.71
CA SER A 94 8.92 7.06 12.63
C SER A 94 8.73 5.68 13.25
N ALA A 95 9.57 4.68 12.96
CA ALA A 95 9.40 3.31 13.44
C ALA A 95 9.29 3.16 14.97
N ASN A 96 9.78 4.14 15.74
CA ASN A 96 9.66 4.19 17.19
C ASN A 96 8.29 4.72 17.69
N GLY A 97 7.36 5.04 16.79
CA GLY A 97 6.04 5.60 17.11
C GLY A 97 5.99 7.13 17.18
N TYR A 98 7.09 7.82 16.86
CA TYR A 98 7.17 9.28 16.86
C TYR A 98 7.43 9.83 15.46
N ALA A 99 6.55 10.70 14.98
CA ALA A 99 6.76 11.44 13.73
C ALA A 99 7.64 12.68 13.99
N PRO A 100 8.85 12.77 13.40
CA PRO A 100 9.63 14.00 13.44
C PRO A 100 8.94 15.12 12.64
N GLU A 101 9.37 16.36 12.89
CA GLU A 101 8.95 17.53 12.11
C GLU A 101 9.23 17.36 10.61
N CYS A 102 8.38 17.98 9.79
CA CYS A 102 8.58 18.03 8.34
C CYS A 102 9.92 18.67 7.97
N SER A 103 10.67 17.99 7.11
CA SER A 103 11.94 18.50 6.56
C SER A 103 11.67 19.40 5.36
N ASN A 104 12.30 20.58 5.38
CA ASN A 104 12.37 21.50 4.23
C ASN A 104 13.78 21.56 3.63
N SER A 105 14.54 20.45 3.72
CA SER A 105 15.90 20.39 3.19
C SER A 105 15.91 20.49 1.66
N ASP A 106 16.83 21.28 1.11
CA ASP A 106 17.10 21.32 -0.34
C ASP A 106 17.75 20.03 -0.85
N GLU A 107 18.15 19.11 0.03
CA GLU A 107 18.73 17.80 -0.30
C GLU A 107 17.68 16.72 -0.61
N LEU A 108 16.39 17.01 -0.41
CA LEU A 108 15.30 16.10 -0.72
C LEU A 108 15.19 15.87 -2.24
N ALA A 109 15.28 14.61 -2.66
CA ALA A 109 15.29 14.24 -4.08
C ALA A 109 13.93 13.67 -4.49
N VAL A 110 13.31 14.27 -5.50
CA VAL A 110 12.06 13.77 -6.10
C VAL A 110 12.33 12.44 -6.82
N GLY A 111 11.64 11.38 -6.40
CA GLY A 111 11.75 10.03 -6.97
C GLY A 111 10.62 9.68 -7.93
N ALA A 112 9.43 10.24 -7.71
CA ALA A 112 8.25 10.06 -8.56
C ALA A 112 7.38 11.33 -8.51
N GLN A 113 6.48 11.46 -9.48
CA GLN A 113 5.48 12.51 -9.50
C GLN A 113 4.10 11.91 -9.80
N ILE A 114 3.09 12.40 -9.09
CA ILE A 114 1.68 12.04 -9.26
C ILE A 114 0.85 13.18 -9.83
N ASP A 115 -0.17 12.86 -10.62
CA ASP A 115 -1.03 13.84 -11.29
C ASP A 115 -2.54 13.59 -11.05
N GLY A 116 -2.90 12.45 -10.41
CA GLY A 116 -4.26 12.17 -9.98
C GLY A 116 -4.40 10.90 -9.13
N HIS A 117 -5.61 10.68 -8.63
CA HIS A 117 -6.04 9.41 -8.02
C HIS A 117 -7.45 9.05 -8.50
N VAL A 118 -7.82 7.77 -8.40
CA VAL A 118 -9.17 7.30 -8.70
C VAL A 118 -9.68 6.41 -7.59
N VAL A 119 -11.00 6.32 -7.50
CA VAL A 119 -11.69 5.40 -6.60
C VAL A 119 -12.25 4.28 -7.45
N ILE A 120 -11.95 3.03 -7.09
CA ILE A 120 -12.57 1.86 -7.72
C ILE A 120 -13.92 1.62 -7.05
N GLU A 121 -14.89 1.10 -7.78
CA GLU A 121 -16.15 0.68 -7.18
C GLU A 121 -15.92 -0.41 -6.11
N SER A 122 -16.76 -0.43 -5.07
CA SER A 122 -16.73 -1.45 -4.01
C SER A 122 -17.21 -2.80 -4.55
N ASN A 123 -16.36 -3.46 -5.33
CA ASN A 123 -16.63 -4.73 -6.00
C ASN A 123 -15.32 -5.49 -6.26
N GLU A 124 -15.21 -6.71 -5.74
CA GLU A 124 -14.00 -7.53 -5.84
C GLU A 124 -13.65 -7.95 -7.28
N ASP A 125 -14.62 -8.04 -8.19
CA ASP A 125 -14.37 -8.37 -9.59
C ASP A 125 -13.87 -7.14 -10.37
N GLU A 126 -14.40 -5.95 -10.08
CA GLU A 126 -13.87 -4.69 -10.62
C GLU A 126 -12.45 -4.42 -10.12
N MET A 127 -12.19 -4.66 -8.83
CA MET A 127 -10.84 -4.59 -8.27
C MET A 127 -9.89 -5.58 -8.95
N ALA A 128 -10.33 -6.81 -9.24
CA ALA A 128 -9.51 -7.80 -9.94
C ALA A 128 -9.21 -7.35 -11.38
N ALA A 129 -10.21 -6.84 -12.09
CA ALA A 129 -10.06 -6.32 -13.45
C ALA A 129 -9.11 -5.12 -13.48
N TRP A 130 -9.21 -4.21 -12.51
CA TRP A 130 -8.30 -3.07 -12.37
C TRP A 130 -6.87 -3.54 -12.07
N LEU A 131 -6.68 -4.41 -11.08
CA LEU A 131 -5.38 -4.93 -10.69
C LEU A 131 -4.66 -5.62 -11.84
N ALA A 132 -5.40 -6.42 -12.62
CA ALA A 132 -4.84 -7.12 -13.78
C ALA A 132 -4.39 -6.17 -14.90
N LYS A 133 -5.06 -5.02 -15.04
CA LYS A 133 -4.81 -4.06 -16.13
C LYS A 133 -3.81 -2.97 -15.75
N ASN A 134 -3.92 -2.44 -14.54
CA ASN A 134 -3.25 -1.22 -14.09
C ASN A 134 -2.28 -1.46 -12.92
N GLY A 135 -2.27 -2.66 -12.33
CA GLY A 135 -1.36 -3.00 -11.24
C GLY A 135 -1.88 -2.68 -9.83
N PRO A 136 -0.99 -2.70 -8.81
CA PRO A 136 -1.34 -2.75 -7.40
C PRO A 136 -2.29 -1.64 -6.93
N ILE A 137 -3.16 -1.96 -5.97
CA ILE A 137 -4.21 -1.07 -5.45
C ILE A 137 -3.98 -0.82 -3.96
N ALA A 138 -3.94 0.44 -3.53
CA ALA A 138 -4.01 0.76 -2.10
C ALA A 138 -5.44 0.50 -1.59
N ILE A 139 -5.57 -0.34 -0.56
CA ILE A 139 -6.85 -0.73 0.03
C ILE A 139 -6.80 -0.57 1.56
N ALA A 140 -7.96 -0.37 2.18
CA ALA A 140 -8.10 -0.54 3.62
C ALA A 140 -8.69 -1.92 3.95
N VAL A 141 -8.34 -2.44 5.12
CA VAL A 141 -8.85 -3.70 5.65
C VAL A 141 -9.11 -3.58 7.16
N ASP A 142 -9.93 -4.50 7.68
CA ASP A 142 -9.90 -4.87 9.10
C ASP A 142 -8.79 -5.91 9.32
N ALA A 143 -7.67 -5.48 9.89
CA ALA A 143 -6.51 -6.31 10.15
C ALA A 143 -6.59 -7.07 11.49
N THR A 144 -7.73 -7.12 12.17
CA THR A 144 -7.84 -7.83 13.47
C THR A 144 -7.39 -9.29 13.37
N ALA A 145 -7.77 -9.97 12.27
CA ALA A 145 -7.37 -11.36 12.01
C ALA A 145 -5.90 -11.51 11.56
N PHE A 146 -5.22 -10.43 11.17
CA PHE A 146 -3.83 -10.47 10.72
C PHE A 146 -2.86 -10.68 11.90
N MET A 147 -3.25 -10.31 13.11
CA MET A 147 -2.42 -10.43 14.31
C MET A 147 -1.98 -11.88 14.62
N SER A 148 -2.78 -12.87 14.22
CA SER A 148 -2.50 -14.30 14.41
C SER A 148 -2.15 -15.03 13.11
N TYR A 149 -1.96 -14.31 12.00
CA TYR A 149 -1.66 -14.92 10.70
C TYR A 149 -0.20 -15.36 10.62
N GLU A 150 0.01 -16.65 10.35
CA GLU A 150 1.35 -17.25 10.15
C GLU A 150 1.54 -17.78 8.71
N GLY A 151 0.46 -17.90 7.93
CA GLY A 151 0.48 -18.41 6.56
C GLY A 151 -0.82 -19.08 6.13
N GLY A 152 -0.92 -19.43 4.86
CA GLY A 152 -2.13 -20.00 4.25
C GLY A 152 -3.08 -18.95 3.70
N VAL A 153 -4.28 -19.37 3.29
CA VAL A 153 -5.35 -18.44 2.87
C VAL A 153 -6.26 -18.18 4.06
N LEU A 154 -6.39 -16.93 4.46
CA LEU A 154 -7.30 -16.49 5.51
C LEU A 154 -8.74 -16.51 4.98
N THR A 155 -9.61 -17.30 5.61
CA THR A 155 -11.03 -17.49 5.20
C THR A 155 -12.02 -17.11 6.30
N ALA A 156 -11.52 -16.54 7.40
CA ALA A 156 -12.31 -16.23 8.59
C ALA A 156 -11.93 -14.84 9.11
N CYS A 157 -11.99 -13.87 8.20
CA CYS A 157 -11.78 -12.46 8.49
C CYS A 157 -13.12 -11.73 8.44
N ASN A 158 -13.89 -11.90 9.52
CA ASN A 158 -15.16 -11.19 9.70
C ASN A 158 -14.86 -9.74 10.09
N GLY A 159 -14.61 -8.89 9.09
CA GLY A 159 -14.29 -7.50 9.33
C GLY A 159 -15.49 -6.73 9.91
N GLU A 160 -15.24 -5.95 10.94
CA GLU A 160 -16.23 -5.09 11.60
C GLU A 160 -15.92 -3.61 11.34
N GLN A 161 -14.63 -3.26 11.30
CA GLN A 161 -14.18 -1.88 11.13
C GLN A 161 -12.83 -1.81 10.42
N LEU A 162 -12.75 -1.00 9.35
CA LEU A 162 -11.49 -0.67 8.70
C LEU A 162 -10.53 -0.01 9.70
N ASN A 163 -9.33 -0.56 9.83
CA ASN A 163 -8.34 -0.11 10.80
C ASN A 163 -6.90 -0.12 10.27
N HIS A 164 -6.67 -0.57 9.03
CA HIS A 164 -5.32 -0.74 8.49
C HIS A 164 -5.26 -0.53 6.98
N GLY A 165 -4.25 0.22 6.51
CA GLY A 165 -3.95 0.40 5.09
C GLY A 165 -2.94 -0.63 4.59
N VAL A 166 -3.21 -1.26 3.45
CA VAL A 166 -2.35 -2.29 2.84
C VAL A 166 -2.34 -2.17 1.32
N LEU A 167 -1.46 -2.92 0.64
CA LEU A 167 -1.36 -2.89 -0.82
C LEU A 167 -1.78 -4.23 -1.43
N LEU A 168 -2.81 -4.24 -2.25
CA LEU A 168 -3.28 -5.39 -3.01
C LEU A 168 -2.41 -5.59 -4.26
N VAL A 169 -1.67 -6.70 -4.36
CA VAL A 169 -0.63 -6.88 -5.39
C VAL A 169 -0.92 -8.00 -6.38
N ALA A 170 -1.80 -8.94 -6.05
CA ALA A 170 -2.15 -10.05 -6.94
C ALA A 170 -3.44 -10.76 -6.51
N TYR A 171 -3.93 -11.65 -7.36
CA TYR A 171 -4.95 -12.64 -7.02
C TYR A 171 -4.73 -13.96 -7.76
N ASN A 172 -5.36 -15.02 -7.28
CA ASN A 172 -5.44 -16.30 -7.95
C ASN A 172 -6.87 -16.84 -7.91
N THR A 173 -7.41 -17.19 -9.07
CA THR A 173 -8.77 -17.74 -9.24
C THR A 173 -8.78 -19.17 -9.80
N THR A 174 -7.61 -19.80 -9.95
CA THR A 174 -7.47 -21.11 -10.62
C THR A 174 -7.61 -22.31 -9.68
N GLY A 175 -7.56 -22.11 -8.37
CA GLY A 175 -7.74 -23.15 -7.35
C GLY A 175 -9.15 -23.22 -6.76
N GLU A 176 -9.41 -24.23 -5.93
CA GLU A 176 -10.68 -24.41 -5.22
C GLU A 176 -11.01 -23.27 -4.24
N LEU A 177 -9.98 -22.59 -3.74
CA LEU A 177 -10.09 -21.42 -2.88
C LEU A 177 -9.39 -20.23 -3.55
N PRO A 178 -10.14 -19.38 -4.28
CA PRO A 178 -9.62 -18.14 -4.81
C PRO A 178 -9.12 -17.21 -3.69
N TYR A 179 -8.01 -16.51 -3.94
CA TYR A 179 -7.43 -15.62 -2.93
C TYR A 179 -6.82 -14.36 -3.55
N TRP A 180 -6.82 -13.30 -2.77
CA TRP A 180 -6.03 -12.10 -2.92
C TRP A 180 -4.65 -12.30 -2.32
N VAL A 181 -3.67 -11.53 -2.79
CA VAL A 181 -2.43 -11.34 -2.05
C VAL A 181 -2.18 -9.87 -1.79
N ILE A 182 -1.85 -9.60 -0.54
CA ILE A 182 -1.73 -8.28 0.04
C ILE A 182 -0.33 -8.15 0.65
N LYS A 183 0.39 -7.09 0.27
CA LYS A 183 1.64 -6.66 0.90
C LYS A 183 1.29 -5.85 2.15
N ASN A 184 1.88 -6.24 3.28
CA ASN A 184 1.78 -5.55 4.56
C ASN A 184 3.08 -4.79 4.89
N SER A 185 3.06 -3.99 5.95
CA SER A 185 4.15 -3.12 6.42
C SER A 185 4.67 -3.51 7.81
N TRP A 186 4.61 -4.78 8.18
CA TRP A 186 5.00 -5.29 9.52
C TRP A 186 6.32 -6.07 9.51
N GLY A 187 7.19 -5.78 8.54
CA GLY A 187 8.49 -6.44 8.40
C GLY A 187 8.41 -7.89 7.91
N ALA A 188 9.49 -8.36 7.30
CA ALA A 188 9.56 -9.65 6.60
C ALA A 188 9.36 -10.90 7.50
N SER A 189 9.43 -10.74 8.83
CA SER A 189 9.21 -11.85 9.77
C SER A 189 7.74 -12.20 10.01
N TRP A 190 6.81 -11.32 9.62
CA TRP A 190 5.38 -11.55 9.80
C TRP A 190 4.77 -12.27 8.57
N GLY A 191 3.81 -13.16 8.79
CA GLY A 191 3.07 -13.83 7.72
C GLY A 191 3.95 -14.57 6.71
N GLU A 192 3.59 -14.49 5.43
CA GLU A 192 4.33 -15.12 4.33
C GLU A 192 5.33 -14.11 3.75
N GLU A 193 6.42 -13.85 4.49
CA GLU A 193 7.42 -12.82 4.14
C GLU A 193 6.82 -11.41 4.01
N ALA A 194 5.99 -11.04 4.98
CA ALA A 194 5.13 -9.84 5.08
C ALA A 194 3.96 -9.74 4.11
N TYR A 195 3.60 -10.84 3.47
CA TYR A 195 2.37 -10.95 2.71
C TYR A 195 1.33 -11.77 3.46
N VAL A 196 0.07 -11.53 3.11
CA VAL A 196 -1.07 -12.33 3.53
C VAL A 196 -1.92 -12.68 2.33
N ARG A 197 -2.38 -13.92 2.31
CA ARG A 197 -3.39 -14.37 1.35
C ARG A 197 -4.74 -14.39 2.02
N VAL A 198 -5.72 -13.75 1.40
CA VAL A 198 -7.08 -13.60 1.93
C VAL A 198 -8.07 -14.14 0.91
N ALA A 199 -9.10 -14.87 1.34
CA ALA A 199 -10.08 -15.42 0.40
C ALA A 199 -10.75 -14.31 -0.42
N LYS A 200 -10.93 -14.58 -1.73
CA LYS A 200 -11.59 -13.68 -2.67
C LYS A 200 -13.05 -14.10 -2.84
N GLY A 201 -13.96 -13.13 -2.88
CA GLY A 201 -15.37 -13.28 -3.24
C GLY A 201 -16.35 -13.26 -2.07
N THR A 202 -15.86 -13.03 -0.85
CA THR A 202 -16.67 -12.97 0.38
C THR A 202 -16.48 -11.67 1.16
N ASN A 203 -15.80 -10.67 0.56
CA ASN A 203 -15.41 -9.42 1.22
C ASN A 203 -14.74 -9.63 2.59
N GLU A 204 -13.84 -10.61 2.65
CA GLU A 204 -13.03 -10.84 3.85
C GLU A 204 -12.32 -9.54 4.25
N CYS A 205 -12.27 -9.27 5.56
CA CYS A 205 -11.63 -8.09 6.13
C CYS A 205 -12.18 -6.75 5.59
N LEU A 206 -13.38 -6.70 5.00
CA LEU A 206 -13.93 -5.49 4.37
C LEU A 206 -13.04 -4.94 3.23
N LEU A 207 -12.25 -5.80 2.59
CA LEU A 207 -11.19 -5.38 1.66
C LEU A 207 -11.67 -4.57 0.44
N ASN A 208 -12.96 -4.64 0.09
CA ASN A 208 -13.51 -3.90 -1.05
C ASN A 208 -14.10 -2.54 -0.69
N GLU A 209 -14.17 -2.19 0.61
CA GLU A 209 -14.90 -1.00 1.07
C GLU A 209 -14.15 0.31 0.81
N TYR A 210 -12.82 0.25 0.65
CA TYR A 210 -12.00 1.43 0.39
C TYR A 210 -10.84 1.13 -0.58
N PRO A 211 -11.11 0.92 -1.88
CA PRO A 211 -10.09 0.74 -2.90
C PRO A 211 -9.74 2.08 -3.56
N ALA A 212 -8.56 2.61 -3.23
CA ALA A 212 -8.11 3.93 -3.65
C ALA A 212 -6.76 3.84 -4.38
N PRO A 213 -6.68 3.45 -5.67
CA PRO A 213 -5.44 3.53 -6.43
C PRO A 213 -5.13 4.97 -6.90
N ARG A 214 -3.85 5.29 -7.00
CA ARG A 214 -3.36 6.41 -7.81
C ARG A 214 -3.61 6.15 -9.31
N MET A 215 -3.71 7.21 -10.11
CA MET A 215 -3.60 7.17 -11.57
C MET A 215 -2.38 7.97 -12.06
N GLU A 216 -1.89 7.58 -13.24
CA GLU A 216 -0.80 8.22 -13.98
C GLU A 216 -1.33 8.96 -15.22
N ALA A 217 -0.79 10.15 -15.48
CA ALA A 217 -0.48 10.71 -16.80
C ALA A 217 0.57 11.84 -16.73
N SER A 218 1.86 11.49 -16.83
CA SER A 218 2.79 11.96 -17.90
C SER A 218 4.26 11.68 -17.59
#